data_AF-A0A348ZVK5-F1
#
_entry.id   AF-A0A348ZVK5-F1
#
_cell.length_a   1.000
_cell.length_b   1.000
_cell.length_c   1.000
_cell.angle_alpha   90.00
_cell.angle_beta   90.00
_cell.angle_gamma   90.00
#
_symmetry.space_group_name_H-M   'P 1'
#
loop_
_entity.id
_entity.type
_entity.pdbx_description
1 polymer ?
#
loop_
_entity_poly.entity_id
_entity_poly.type
_entity_poly.pdbx_seq_one_letter_code
_entity_poly.pdbx_strand_id
1 'polypeptide(L)' 'FLFLGNGSLLGARLACLSRKLDQEAKTIAEGMTNVELSNAKNFMDEFVAAMFIPHTNEQAFPGVVKRLRGTQKGADS' A
#
# COMPACT_ATOMS: atom_id res chain seq x y z
N PHE A 1 6.95 7.30 6.47
CA PHE A 1 5.54 7.07 6.14
C PHE A 1 4.68 8.10 6.87
N LEU A 2 3.67 8.66 6.21
CA LEU A 2 2.68 9.54 6.82
C LEU A 2 1.33 8.81 6.86
N PHE A 3 0.69 8.76 8.02
CA PHE A 3 -0.64 8.18 8.16
C PHE A 3 -1.69 9.30 8.06
N LEU A 4 -2.49 9.28 6.98
CA LEU A 4 -3.49 10.32 6.70
C LEU A 4 -4.84 10.10 7.42
N GLY A 5 -5.08 8.91 7.98
CA GLY A 5 -6.39 8.56 8.54
C GLY A 5 -7.48 8.49 7.46
N ASN A 6 -8.66 9.06 7.73
CA ASN A 6 -9.79 9.04 6.78
C ASN A 6 -9.65 10.13 5.71
N GLY A 7 -8.81 9.88 4.71
CA GLY A 7 -8.59 10.79 3.60
C GLY A 7 -9.86 11.09 2.79
N SER A 8 -10.81 10.14 2.69
CA SER A 8 -12.07 10.33 1.96
C SER A 8 -12.96 11.38 2.63
N LEU A 9 -13.16 11.30 3.94
CA LEU A 9 -13.96 12.28 4.68
C LEU A 9 -13.30 13.66 4.70
N LEU A 10 -11.97 13.71 4.83
CA LEU A 10 -11.20 14.95 4.75
C LEU A 10 -11.37 15.61 3.37
N GLY A 11 -11.23 14.84 2.29
CA GLY A 11 -11.43 15.31 0.92
C GLY A 11 -12.86 15.81 0.66
N ALA A 12 -13.88 15.06 1.11
CA ALA A 12 -15.27 15.46 0.98
C ALA A 12 -15.55 16.79 1.69
N ARG A 13 -15.04 16.97 2.92
CA ARG A 13 -15.15 18.24 3.65
C ARG A 13 -14.49 19.40 2.89
N LEU A 14 -13.31 19.19 2.30
CA LEU A 14 -12.61 20.21 1.53
C LEU A 14 -13.38 20.61 0.26
N ALA A 15 -13.95 19.63 -0.45
CA ALA A 15 -14.79 19.88 -1.62
C ALA A 15 -16.06 20.67 -1.27
N CYS A 16 -16.71 20.37 -0.13
CA CYS A 16 -17.87 21.12 0.34
C CYS A 16 -17.56 22.59 0.68
N LEU A 17 -16.36 22.87 1.16
CA LEU A 17 -15.96 24.20 1.62
C LEU A 17 -15.30 25.05 0.52
N SER A 18 -14.84 24.44 -0.58
CA SER A 18 -14.13 25.13 -1.65
C SER A 18 -14.45 24.56 -3.03
N ARG A 19 -15.08 25.39 -3.86
CA ARG A 19 -15.34 25.07 -5.28
C ARG A 19 -14.04 24.86 -6.07
N LYS A 20 -12.96 25.55 -5.70
CA LYS A 20 -11.65 25.38 -6.33
C LYS A 20 -11.10 23.97 -6.06
N LEU A 21 -11.17 23.50 -4.82
CA LEU A 21 -10.68 22.17 -4.44
C LEU A 21 -11.55 21.07 -5.05
N ASP A 22 -12.87 21.27 -5.12
CA ASP A 22 -13.76 20.35 -5.84
C ASP A 22 -13.40 20.25 -7.34
N GLN A 23 -13.10 21.37 -7.99
CA GLN A 23 -12.70 21.36 -9.40
C GLN A 23 -11.33 20.70 -9.62
N GLU A 24 -10.36 20.96 -8.74
CA GLU A 24 -9.04 20.31 -8.78
C GLU A 24 -9.17 18.79 -8.61
N ALA A 25 -10.04 18.32 -7.70
CA ALA A 25 -10.31 16.90 -7.51
C ALA A 25 -10.86 16.24 -8.79
N LYS A 26 -11.73 16.93 -9.54
CA LYS A 26 -12.24 16.44 -10.83
C LYS A 26 -11.16 16.32 -11.89
N THR A 27 -10.32 17.35 -12.02
CA THR A 27 -9.19 17.32 -12.97
C THR A 27 -8.20 16.20 -12.64
N ILE A 28 -7.94 15.96 -11.35
CA ILE A 28 -7.12 14.81 -10.92
C ILE A 28 -7.79 13.49 -11.33
N ALA A 29 -9.09 13.35 -11.08
CA ALA A 29 -9.84 12.14 -11.44
C ALA A 29 -9.82 11.87 -12.96
N GLU A 30 -9.92 12.91 -13.78
CA GLU A 30 -9.78 12.81 -15.25
C GLU A 30 -8.38 12.36 -15.68
N GLY A 31 -7.35 12.68 -14.90
CA GLY A 31 -5.97 12.24 -15.14
C GLY A 31 -5.63 10.85 -14.60
N MET A 32 -6.53 10.20 -13.85
CA MET A 32 -6.29 8.87 -13.29
C MET A 32 -6.46 7.77 -14.34
N THR A 33 -5.44 6.93 -14.51
CA THR A 33 -5.54 5.73 -15.35
C THR A 33 -5.98 4.54 -14.51
N ASN A 34 -7.07 3.89 -14.91
CA ASN A 34 -7.51 2.64 -14.28
C ASN A 34 -6.68 1.46 -14.82
N VAL A 35 -6.19 0.61 -13.92
CA VAL A 35 -5.41 -0.59 -14.25
C VAL A 35 -6.20 -1.82 -13.82
N GLU A 36 -6.53 -2.69 -14.78
CA GLU A 36 -7.25 -3.92 -14.54
C GLU A 36 -6.30 -5.04 -14.06
N LEU A 37 -6.40 -5.40 -12.79
CA LEU A 37 -5.49 -6.36 -12.16
C LEU A 37 -5.84 -7.81 -12.48
N SER A 38 -7.10 -8.12 -12.83
CA SER A 38 -7.53 -9.48 -13.13
C SER A 38 -6.90 -10.08 -14.38
N ASN A 39 -6.50 -9.23 -15.34
CA ASN A 39 -5.82 -9.65 -16.58
C ASN A 39 -4.29 -9.69 -16.45
N ALA A 40 -3.73 -9.18 -15.35
CA ALA A 40 -2.31 -9.20 -15.12
C ALA A 40 -1.91 -10.55 -14.51
N LYS A 41 -1.37 -11.46 -15.32
CA LYS A 41 -0.95 -12.80 -14.87
C LYS A 41 -0.01 -12.76 -13.65
N ASN A 42 0.86 -11.76 -13.63
CA ASN A 42 1.81 -11.44 -12.57
C ASN A 42 1.17 -10.92 -11.27
N PHE A 43 -0.05 -10.35 -11.30
CA PHE A 43 -0.73 -9.92 -10.07
C PHE A 43 -1.08 -11.10 -9.17
N MET A 44 -1.58 -12.20 -9.75
CA MET A 44 -1.95 -13.38 -8.98
C MET A 44 -0.74 -14.06 -8.34
N ASP A 45 0.40 -14.09 -9.04
CA ASP A 45 1.66 -14.63 -8.51
C ASP A 45 2.16 -13.81 -7.31
N GLU A 46 2.14 -12.48 -7.40
CA GLU A 46 2.50 -11.58 -6.29
C GLU A 46 1.50 -11.65 -5.14
N PHE A 47 0.20 -11.76 -5.43
CA PHE A 47 -0.84 -11.93 -4.42
C PHE A 47 -0.61 -13.18 -3.57
N VAL A 48 -0.32 -14.32 -4.22
CA VAL A 48 -0.01 -15.59 -3.52
C VAL A 48 1.28 -15.46 -2.72
N ALA A 49 2.31 -14.80 -3.26
CA ALA A 49 3.57 -14.58 -2.55
C ALA A 49 3.39 -13.73 -1.27
N ALA A 50 2.45 -12.78 -1.29
CA ALA A 50 2.13 -11.93 -0.15
C ALA A 50 1.29 -12.61 0.95
N MET A 51 0.79 -13.83 0.73
CA MET A 51 0.03 -14.58 1.75
C MET A 51 0.91 -15.19 2.84
N PHE A 52 2.22 -15.26 2.64
CA PHE A 52 3.18 -15.74 3.65
C PHE A 52 3.81 -14.54 4.38
N ILE A 53 4.03 -14.66 5.69
CA ILE A 53 4.63 -13.59 6.50
C ILE A 53 6.13 -13.85 6.64
N PRO A 54 7.00 -12.86 6.34
CA PRO A 54 6.70 -11.50 5.88
C PRO A 54 6.35 -11.40 4.38
N HIS A 55 6.81 -12.38 3.59
CA HIS A 55 6.52 -12.62 2.17
C HIS A 55 7.19 -13.95 1.79
N THR A 56 6.78 -14.61 0.69
CA THR A 56 7.55 -15.76 0.16
C THR A 56 8.96 -15.36 -0.30
N ASN A 57 9.09 -14.15 -0.85
CA ASN A 57 10.39 -13.55 -1.20
C ASN A 57 10.98 -12.75 -0.03
N GLU A 58 11.91 -13.35 0.70
CA GLU A 58 12.61 -12.73 1.83
C GLU A 58 13.39 -11.46 1.46
N GLN A 59 13.85 -11.33 0.22
CA GLN A 59 14.63 -10.17 -0.23
C GLN A 59 13.80 -8.87 -0.26
N ALA A 60 12.46 -8.98 -0.29
CA ALA A 60 11.57 -7.82 -0.20
C ALA A 60 11.49 -7.24 1.23
N PHE A 61 11.82 -8.03 2.26
CA PHE A 61 11.70 -7.64 3.67
C PHE A 61 13.00 -7.86 4.45
N PRO A 62 14.14 -7.31 3.99
CA PRO A 62 15.45 -7.59 4.58
C PRO A 62 15.54 -7.19 6.06
N GLY A 63 14.85 -6.12 6.45
CA GLY A 63 14.78 -5.67 7.85
C GLY A 63 14.06 -6.65 8.78
N VAL A 64 12.98 -7.27 8.31
CA VAL A 64 12.21 -8.26 9.10
C VAL A 64 13.00 -9.56 9.23
N VAL A 65 13.59 -10.04 8.13
CA VAL A 65 14.42 -11.25 8.10
C VAL A 65 15.63 -11.12 9.02
N LYS A 66 16.31 -9.95 9.00
CA LYS A 66 17.41 -9.66 9.92
C LYS A 66 16.98 -9.74 11.38
N ARG A 67 15.80 -9.23 11.71
CA ARG A 67 15.24 -9.27 13.07
C ARG A 67 14.89 -10.71 13.49
N LEU A 68 14.21 -11.47 12.64
CA LEU A 68 13.84 -12.86 12.93
C LEU A 68 15.07 -13.75 13.19
N ARG A 69 16.10 -13.65 12.34
CA ARG A 69 17.37 -14.39 12.51
C ARG A 69 18.15 -13.93 13.75
N GLY A 70 18.05 -12.65 14.12
CA GLY A 70 18.62 -12.10 15.35
C GLY A 70 17.93 -12.64 16.61
N THR A 71 16.61 -12.82 16.59
CA THR A 71 15.84 -13.36 17.72
C THR A 71 16.13 -14.85 17.96
N GLN A 72 16.30 -15.64 16.89
CA GLN A 72 16.61 -17.08 17.02
C GLN A 72 17.97 -17.35 17.68
N LYS A 73 18.97 -16.48 17.47
CA LYS A 73 20.27 -16.59 18.13
C LYS A 73 20.26 -16.35 19.64
N GLY A 74 19.22 -15.69 20.18
CA GLY A 74 19.09 -15.42 21.61
C GLY A 74 18.23 -16.42 22.38
N ALA A 75 17.58 -17.37 21.69
CA ALA A 75 16.75 -18.41 22.31
C ALA A 75 17.52 -19.74 22.53
N ASP A 76 18.62 -19.95 21.82
CA ASP A 76 19.52 -21.11 21.96
C ASP A 76 20.78 -20.78 22.81
N SER A 77 20.68 -19.83 23.76
CA SER A 77 21.75 -19.44 24.70
C SER A 77 21.25 -19.45 26.14
#